data_AF-A0A3C1TG03-F1
#
_entry.id   AF-A0A3C1TG03-F1
#
_cell.length_a   1.000
_cell.length_b   1.000
_cell.length_c   1.000
_cell.angle_alpha   90.00
_cell.angle_beta   90.00
_cell.angle_gamma   90.00
#
_symmetry.space_group_name_H-M   'P 1'
#
loop_
_entity.id
_entity.type
_entity.pdbx_description
1 polymer ?
#
loop_
_entity_poly.entity_id
_entity_poly.type
_entity_poly.pdbx_seq_one_letter_code
_entity_poly.pdbx_strand_id
1 'polypeptide(L)'
;MEALTLPVSNKNAGESLAISFLNSYRNPAHEQAVQRHFLAQGQRYVSSSTDLYAGINYLKRTQTALVNAYLQPILSDYLNNITDSFRQENSAHSNHS
;
A
#
# COMPACT_ATOMS: atom_id res chain seq x y z
N MET A 1 17.64 -16.04 -16.59
CA MET A 1 16.45 -15.27 -16.18
C MET A 1 16.74 -14.74 -14.79
N GLU A 2 17.11 -13.47 -14.73
CA GLU A 2 17.63 -12.78 -13.55
C GLU A 2 16.49 -12.61 -12.53
N ALA A 3 16.58 -13.32 -11.41
CA ALA A 3 15.67 -13.10 -10.28
C ALA A 3 16.05 -11.75 -9.66
N LEU A 4 15.21 -10.73 -9.90
CA LEU A 4 15.30 -9.41 -9.30
C LEU A 4 15.12 -9.56 -7.78
N THR A 5 16.22 -9.86 -7.08
CA THR A 5 16.25 -9.92 -5.61
C THR A 5 16.37 -8.48 -5.13
N LEU A 6 15.23 -7.88 -4.80
CA LEU A 6 15.19 -6.56 -4.19
C LEU A 6 15.88 -6.62 -2.81
N PRO A 7 16.75 -5.66 -2.48
CA PRO A 7 17.38 -5.58 -1.17
C PRO A 7 16.31 -5.25 -0.13
N VAL A 8 15.77 -6.27 0.53
CA VAL A 8 14.87 -6.11 1.69
C VAL A 8 15.71 -5.72 2.91
N SER A 9 15.97 -4.42 3.03
CA SER A 9 16.45 -3.78 4.25
C SER A 9 15.43 -2.75 4.69
N ASN A 10 14.40 -3.17 5.41
CA ASN A 10 13.63 -2.29 6.31
C ASN A 10 12.79 -3.16 7.27
N LYS A 11 12.70 -2.75 8.54
CA LYS A 11 11.90 -3.39 9.60
C LYS A 11 10.39 -3.45 9.29
N ASN A 12 9.94 -2.90 8.15
CA ASN A 12 8.54 -2.81 7.72
C ASN A 12 8.22 -3.67 6.48
N ALA A 13 9.14 -4.55 6.05
CA ALA A 13 8.99 -5.37 4.84
C ALA A 13 7.78 -6.34 4.84
N GLY A 14 7.02 -6.42 5.93
CA GLY A 14 5.76 -7.17 6.04
C GLY A 14 4.48 -6.32 5.98
N GLU A 15 4.55 -5.00 5.87
CA GLU A 15 3.36 -4.14 6.07
C GLU A 15 2.57 -3.85 4.79
N SER A 16 3.22 -3.93 3.61
CA SER A 16 2.57 -3.65 2.32
C SER A 16 2.72 -4.77 1.29
N LEU A 17 1.65 -5.02 0.52
CA LEU A 17 1.58 -6.04 -0.52
C LEU A 17 1.10 -5.45 -1.84
N ALA A 18 1.82 -5.69 -2.93
CA ALA A 18 1.39 -5.40 -4.29
C ALA A 18 0.93 -6.70 -4.98
N ILE A 19 -0.25 -6.68 -5.60
CA ILE A 19 -0.83 -7.82 -6.33
C ILE A 19 -0.99 -7.45 -7.80
N SER A 20 -0.34 -8.19 -8.69
CA SER A 20 -0.49 -8.04 -10.15
C SER A 20 -0.50 -9.40 -10.83
N PHE A 21 -1.66 -9.81 -11.33
CA PHE A 21 -1.81 -11.01 -12.14
C PHE A 21 -1.82 -10.64 -13.63
N LEU A 22 -1.16 -11.50 -14.43
CA LEU A 22 -1.22 -11.45 -15.88
C LEU A 22 -2.67 -11.70 -16.32
N ASN A 23 -3.23 -10.80 -17.14
CA ASN A 23 -4.61 -10.84 -17.65
C ASN A 23 -5.74 -10.41 -16.68
N SER A 24 -5.42 -9.81 -15.53
CA SER A 24 -6.45 -9.33 -14.59
C SER A 24 -7.36 -8.22 -15.13
N TYR A 25 -6.95 -7.50 -16.19
CA TYR A 25 -7.82 -6.57 -16.92
C TYR A 25 -9.07 -7.24 -17.52
N ARG A 26 -9.04 -8.56 -17.77
CA ARG A 26 -10.19 -9.33 -18.29
C ARG A 26 -10.95 -10.10 -17.21
N ASN A 27 -10.26 -10.50 -16.15
CA ASN A 27 -10.87 -11.22 -15.04
C ASN A 27 -10.25 -10.75 -13.72
N PRO A 28 -10.81 -9.70 -13.09
CA PRO A 28 -10.29 -9.15 -11.86
C PRO A 28 -10.60 -10.02 -10.63
N ALA A 29 -11.46 -11.04 -10.76
CA ALA A 29 -11.98 -11.84 -9.64
C ALA A 29 -10.85 -12.50 -8.83
N HIS A 30 -9.78 -12.96 -9.48
CA HIS A 30 -8.65 -13.58 -8.80
C HIS A 30 -7.81 -12.56 -8.02
N GLU A 31 -7.54 -11.37 -8.59
CA GLU A 31 -6.82 -10.32 -7.83
C GLU A 31 -7.63 -9.87 -6.63
N GLN A 32 -8.95 -9.66 -6.79
CA GLN A 32 -9.83 -9.24 -5.71
C GLN A 32 -10.02 -10.31 -4.63
N ALA A 33 -10.02 -11.59 -4.99
CA ALA A 33 -10.07 -12.68 -4.02
C ALA A 33 -8.80 -12.71 -3.16
N VAL A 34 -7.63 -12.54 -3.77
CA VAL A 34 -6.35 -12.51 -3.06
C VAL A 34 -6.25 -11.25 -2.19
N GLN A 35 -6.66 -10.10 -2.69
CA GLN A 35 -6.72 -8.85 -1.91
C GLN A 35 -7.59 -9.01 -0.67
N ARG A 36 -8.81 -9.54 -0.82
CA ARG A 36 -9.71 -9.80 0.32
C ARG A 36 -9.11 -10.78 1.32
N HIS A 37 -8.43 -11.82 0.84
CA HIS A 37 -7.78 -12.79 1.71
C HIS A 37 -6.72 -12.11 2.60
N PHE A 38 -5.82 -11.31 2.01
CA PHE A 38 -4.78 -10.62 2.79
C PHE A 38 -5.33 -9.53 3.71
N LEU A 39 -6.35 -8.78 3.28
CA LEU A 39 -7.04 -7.83 4.15
C LEU A 39 -7.66 -8.53 5.37
N ALA A 40 -8.27 -9.70 5.18
CA ALA A 40 -8.84 -10.49 6.28
C ALA A 40 -7.78 -11.05 7.25
N GLN A 41 -6.52 -11.22 6.80
CA GLN A 41 -5.40 -11.65 7.64
C GLN A 41 -4.76 -10.49 8.43
N GLY A 42 -5.28 -9.26 8.31
CA GLY A 42 -4.77 -8.09 9.02
C GLY A 42 -3.70 -7.31 8.26
N GLN A 43 -3.48 -7.59 6.97
CA GLN A 43 -2.59 -6.79 6.14
C GLN A 43 -3.19 -5.39 5.95
N ARG A 44 -2.50 -4.34 6.39
CA ARG A 44 -3.01 -2.96 6.30
C ARG A 44 -2.92 -2.37 4.90
N TYR A 45 -1.84 -2.62 4.18
CA TYR A 45 -1.57 -1.96 2.91
C TYR A 45 -1.57 -3.00 1.79
N VAL A 46 -2.68 -3.13 1.06
CA VAL A 46 -2.80 -4.05 -0.08
C VAL A 46 -3.17 -3.26 -1.33
N SER A 47 -2.28 -3.27 -2.33
CA SER A 47 -2.47 -2.59 -3.61
C SER A 47 -2.71 -3.60 -4.74
N SER A 48 -3.90 -3.60 -5.32
CA SER A 48 -4.20 -4.35 -6.55
C SER A 48 -3.90 -3.51 -7.79
N SER A 49 -3.22 -4.12 -8.75
CA SER A 49 -2.94 -3.49 -10.05
C SER A 49 -4.20 -3.26 -10.90
N THR A 50 -5.29 -3.98 -10.62
CA THR A 50 -6.60 -3.77 -11.26
C THR A 50 -7.30 -2.53 -10.75
N ASP A 51 -7.26 -2.29 -9.43
CA ASP A 51 -7.88 -1.11 -8.82
C ASP A 51 -7.17 0.19 -9.25
N LEU A 52 -5.86 0.11 -9.53
CA LEU A 52 -5.03 1.27 -9.86
C LEU A 52 -4.99 1.59 -11.37
N TYR A 53 -5.02 0.59 -12.25
CA TYR A 53 -4.95 0.81 -13.70
C TYR A 53 -5.55 -0.36 -14.50
N ALA A 54 -6.65 -0.09 -15.22
CA ALA A 54 -7.38 -1.08 -16.03
C ALA A 54 -6.82 -1.27 -17.47
N GLY A 55 -5.63 -0.74 -17.79
CA GLY A 55 -5.07 -0.82 -19.15
C GLY A 55 -4.37 -2.15 -19.44
N ILE A 56 -4.34 -2.58 -20.71
CA ILE A 56 -3.76 -3.88 -21.12
C ILE A 56 -2.24 -4.05 -20.85
N ASN A 57 -1.53 -2.96 -20.54
CA ASN A 57 -0.07 -2.96 -20.39
C ASN A 57 0.38 -3.48 -19.00
N TYR A 58 0.72 -4.76 -18.93
CA TYR A 58 1.14 -5.46 -17.71
C TYR A 58 2.34 -4.82 -16.99
N LEU A 59 3.37 -4.35 -17.72
CA LEU A 59 4.55 -3.75 -17.09
C LEU A 59 4.18 -2.47 -16.34
N LYS A 60 3.41 -1.59 -16.98
CA LYS A 60 2.95 -0.34 -16.36
C LYS A 60 2.06 -0.62 -15.14
N ARG A 61 1.14 -1.59 -15.25
CA ARG A 61 0.25 -2.01 -14.15
C ARG A 61 1.02 -2.47 -12.92
N THR A 62 2.00 -3.34 -13.12
CA THR A 62 2.83 -3.86 -12.02
C THR A 62 3.68 -2.75 -11.40
N GLN A 63 4.25 -1.85 -12.21
CA GLN A 63 5.02 -0.71 -11.71
C GLN A 63 4.16 0.23 -10.86
N THR A 64 2.94 0.58 -11.30
CA THR A 64 2.03 1.42 -10.52
C THR A 64 1.64 0.75 -9.20
N ALA A 65 1.31 -0.55 -9.21
CA ALA A 65 0.95 -1.29 -8.01
C ALA A 65 2.12 -1.39 -7.01
N LEU A 66 3.33 -1.63 -7.51
CA LEU A 66 4.54 -1.69 -6.69
C LEU A 66 4.86 -0.34 -6.04
N VAL A 67 4.86 0.73 -6.84
CA VAL A 67 5.11 2.09 -6.33
C VAL A 67 4.07 2.48 -5.29
N ASN A 68 2.78 2.19 -5.54
CA ASN A 68 1.72 2.50 -4.60
C ASN A 68 1.86 1.74 -3.28
N ALA A 69 2.13 0.43 -3.33
CA ALA A 69 2.36 -0.37 -2.13
C ALA A 69 3.56 0.15 -1.32
N TYR A 70 4.64 0.53 -2.00
CA TYR A 70 5.83 1.11 -1.35
C TYR A 70 5.55 2.45 -0.67
N LEU A 71 4.74 3.32 -1.30
CA LEU A 71 4.48 4.67 -0.80
C LEU A 71 3.42 4.72 0.31
N GLN A 72 2.44 3.80 0.32
CA GLN A 72 1.36 3.77 1.32
C GLN A 72 1.83 3.83 2.79
N PRO A 73 2.77 2.99 3.26
CA PRO A 73 3.20 3.05 4.66
C PRO A 73 3.93 4.37 4.96
N ILE A 74 4.79 4.85 4.05
CA ILE A 74 5.57 6.08 4.22
C ILE A 74 4.64 7.30 4.36
N LEU A 75 3.62 7.39 3.49
CA LEU A 75 2.63 8.45 3.54
C LEU A 75 1.78 8.38 4.81
N SER A 76 1.41 7.16 5.23
CA SER A 76 0.63 6.96 6.45
C SER A 76 1.37 7.43 7.69
N ASP A 77 2.66 7.07 7.83
CA ASP A 77 3.50 7.51 8.94
C ASP A 77 3.67 9.04 8.94
N TYR A 78 3.90 9.64 7.77
CA TYR A 78 4.01 11.08 7.64
C TYR A 78 2.74 11.81 8.09
N LEU A 79 1.57 11.36 7.65
CA LEU A 79 0.28 11.97 8.01
C LEU A 79 -0.07 11.76 9.49
N ASN A 80 0.26 10.59 10.06
CA ASN A 80 0.08 10.31 11.48
C ASN A 80 0.92 11.27 12.34
N ASN A 81 2.21 11.44 12.01
CA ASN A 81 3.10 12.34 12.73
C ASN A 81 2.60 13.80 12.73
N ILE A 82 2.09 14.27 11.58
CA ILE A 82 1.50 15.59 11.46
C ILE A 82 0.26 15.72 12.36
N THR A 83 -0.65 14.73 12.28
CA THR A 83 -1.89 14.73 13.05
C THR A 83 -1.62 14.72 14.56
N ASP A 84 -0.64 13.93 15.00
CA ASP A 84 -0.23 13.86 16.40
C ASP A 84 0.36 15.19 16.89
N SER A 85 1.17 15.85 16.05
CA SER A 85 1.74 17.17 16.35
C SER A 85 0.65 18.23 16.57
N PHE A 86 -0.34 18.29 15.67
CA PHE A 86 -1.47 19.22 15.80
C PHE A 86 -2.40 18.91 16.98
N ARG A 87 -2.53 17.63 17.34
CA ARG A 87 -3.35 17.21 18.49
C ARG A 87 -2.71 17.66 19.81
N GLN A 88 -1.39 17.56 19.91
CA GLN A 88 -0.64 17.93 21.12
C GLN A 88 -0.70 19.44 21.40
N GLU A 89 -0.62 20.28 20.36
CA GLU A 89 -0.69 21.73 20.46
C GLU A 89 -2.07 22.23 20.94
N ASN A 90 -3.17 21.58 20.51
CA ASN A 90 -4.52 21.91 20.95
C ASN A 90 -4.79 21.52 22.42
N SER A 91 -4.22 20.42 22.90
CA SER A 91 -4.36 20.00 24.32
C SER A 91 -3.56 20.87 25.31
N ALA A 92 -2.57 21.64 24.83
CA ALA A 92 -1.80 22.56 25.67
C ALA A 92 -2.54 23.89 25.92
N HIS A 93 -3.47 24.28 25.04
CA HIS A 93 -4.22 25.54 25.13
C HIS A 93 -5.54 25.42 25.90
N SER A 94 -6.02 24.21 26.21
CA SER A 94 -7.28 23.99 26.93
C SER A 94 -7.17 23.93 28.46
N ASN A 95 -5.96 23.99 29.03
CA ASN A 95 -5.73 23.85 30.48
C ASN A 95 -5.38 25.17 31.20
N HIS A 96 -5.68 26.32 30.60
CA HIS A 96 -5.43 27.64 31.22
C HIS A 96 -6.68 28.53 31.26
N SER A 97 -7.80 27.98 31.74
CA SER A 97 -9.01 28.74 32.09
C SER A 97 -9.62 28.22 33.38
#